data_AF-A0ABD3A9E8-F1
#
_entry.id   AF-A0ABD3A9E8-F1
#
_cell.length_a   1.000
_cell.length_b   1.000
_cell.length_c   1.000
_cell.angle_alpha   90.00
_cell.angle_beta   90.00
_cell.angle_gamma   90.00
#
_symmetry.space_group_name_H-M   'P 1'
#
loop_
_entity.id
_entity.type
_entity.pdbx_description
1 polymer ?
#
loop_
_entity_poly.entity_id
_entity_poly.type
_entity_poly.pdbx_seq_one_letter_code
_entity_poly.pdbx_strand_id
1 'polypeptide(L)'
;MLEILKQFEFAANLFSATYRSFSHVVLPELSVIKVIFFNHKMNEFFDDMISAMEEKFDKYYENILLLYFLTCVIDPCNKLYKLNDFIEYFNNQSTTNTINKQLLIETTKKSFHELYEIYKQTFPCNKVHRLVHLHQIHDMLWLI
;
A
#
# COMPACT_ATOMS: atom_id res chain seq x y z
N MET A 1 -19.02 -9.30 -12.30
CA MET A 1 -19.76 -8.40 -11.39
C MET A 1 -19.74 -8.86 -9.93
N LEU A 2 -20.24 -10.06 -9.60
CA LEU A 2 -20.26 -10.56 -8.21
C LEU A 2 -18.87 -10.51 -7.53
N GLU A 3 -17.80 -10.77 -8.29
CA GLU A 3 -16.42 -10.68 -7.82
C GLU A 3 -16.01 -9.24 -7.43
N ILE A 4 -16.32 -8.25 -8.28
CA ILE A 4 -16.09 -6.83 -7.97
C ILE A 4 -16.79 -6.44 -6.66
N LEU A 5 -18.09 -6.74 -6.56
CA LEU A 5 -18.88 -6.36 -5.39
C LEU A 5 -18.37 -7.04 -4.11
N LYS A 6 -18.00 -8.32 -4.18
CA LYS A 6 -17.38 -9.04 -3.06
C LYS A 6 -16.06 -8.41 -2.64
N GLN A 7 -15.21 -8.04 -3.59
CA GLN A 7 -13.94 -7.39 -3.27
C GLN A 7 -14.14 -6.01 -2.62
N PHE A 8 -15.10 -5.23 -3.12
CA PHE A 8 -15.44 -3.94 -2.52
C PHE A 8 -16.01 -4.08 -1.11
N GLU A 9 -16.88 -5.05 -0.88
CA GLU A 9 -17.41 -5.36 0.45
C GLU A 9 -16.29 -5.79 1.41
N PHE A 10 -15.39 -6.67 0.95
CA PHE A 10 -14.22 -7.08 1.72
C PHE A 10 -13.32 -5.90 2.09
N ALA A 11 -12.95 -5.07 1.10
CA ALA A 11 -12.11 -3.90 1.33
C ALA A 11 -12.80 -2.87 2.24
N ALA A 12 -14.11 -2.63 2.08
CA ALA A 12 -14.87 -1.74 2.95
C ALA A 12 -14.87 -2.24 4.40
N ASN A 13 -15.10 -3.53 4.61
CA ASN A 13 -15.03 -4.15 5.93
C ASN A 13 -13.62 -4.03 6.53
N LEU A 14 -12.60 -4.30 5.74
CA LEU A 14 -11.20 -4.20 6.16
C LEU A 14 -10.80 -2.77 6.54
N PHE A 15 -11.25 -1.78 5.78
CA PHE A 15 -10.93 -0.37 6.02
C PHE A 15 -11.78 0.23 7.14
N SER A 16 -12.99 -0.27 7.35
CA SER A 16 -13.87 0.14 8.45
C SER A 16 -13.45 -0.40 9.82
N ALA A 17 -12.67 -1.49 9.86
CA ALA A 17 -12.09 -2.02 11.09
C ALA A 17 -11.14 -0.97 11.69
N THR A 18 -11.52 -0.41 12.84
CA THR A 18 -10.94 0.77 13.50
C THR A 18 -9.40 0.88 13.46
N TYR A 19 -8.92 1.67 12.49
CA TYR A 19 -7.78 2.61 12.49
C TYR A 19 -6.34 2.19 12.87
N ARG A 20 -6.00 0.94 13.20
CA ARG A 20 -4.56 0.63 13.46
C ARG A 20 -4.02 -0.72 13.03
N SER A 21 -4.85 -1.76 12.99
CA SER A 21 -4.34 -3.13 12.78
C SER A 21 -4.06 -3.46 11.32
N PHE A 22 -4.60 -2.71 10.35
CA PHE A 22 -4.66 -3.12 8.94
C PHE A 22 -4.14 -2.09 7.94
N SER A 23 -3.45 -1.03 8.37
CA SER A 23 -2.92 -0.02 7.42
C SER A 23 -1.96 -0.63 6.38
N HIS A 24 -1.25 -1.70 6.74
CA HIS A 24 -0.33 -2.42 5.87
C HIS A 24 -1.03 -3.20 4.74
N VAL A 25 -2.31 -3.58 4.90
CA VAL A 25 -3.09 -4.28 3.86
C VAL A 25 -3.87 -3.34 2.94
N VAL A 26 -3.96 -2.05 3.28
CA VAL A 26 -4.70 -1.07 2.47
C VAL A 26 -4.16 -1.00 1.04
N LEU A 27 -2.85 -0.81 0.89
CA LEU A 27 -2.23 -0.69 -0.44
C LEU A 27 -2.35 -1.99 -1.29
N PRO A 28 -2.11 -3.19 -0.72
CA PRO A 28 -2.42 -4.45 -1.40
C PRO A 28 -3.86 -4.54 -1.92
N GLU A 29 -4.85 -4.28 -1.07
CA GLU A 29 -6.26 -4.44 -1.46
C GLU A 29 -6.70 -3.41 -2.51
N LEU A 30 -6.21 -2.17 -2.41
CA LEU A 30 -6.46 -1.17 -3.44
C LEU A 30 -5.86 -1.59 -4.80
N SER A 31 -4.68 -2.23 -4.79
CA SER A 31 -4.05 -2.77 -6.00
C SER A 31 -4.89 -3.90 -6.62
N VAL A 32 -5.47 -4.78 -5.79
CA VAL A 32 -6.37 -5.85 -6.25
C VAL A 32 -7.63 -5.28 -6.90
N ILE A 33 -8.24 -4.24 -6.32
CA ILE A 33 -9.40 -3.57 -6.91
C ILE A 33 -9.08 -3.02 -8.30
N LYS A 34 -7.90 -2.40 -8.48
CA LYS A 34 -7.43 -1.93 -9.79
C LYS A 34 -7.27 -3.04 -10.82
N VAL A 35 -6.70 -4.17 -10.42
CA VAL A 35 -6.59 -5.35 -11.31
C VAL A 35 -7.96 -5.88 -11.71
N ILE A 36 -8.92 -5.90 -10.79
CA ILE A 36 -10.29 -6.33 -11.06
C ILE A 36 -10.99 -5.40 -12.06
N PHE A 37 -10.81 -4.08 -11.93
CA PHE A 37 -11.33 -3.13 -12.93
C PHE A 37 -10.75 -3.41 -14.31
N PHE A 38 -9.42 -3.56 -14.41
CA PHE A 38 -8.76 -3.89 -15.67
C PHE A 38 -9.30 -5.18 -16.31
N ASN A 39 -9.45 -6.25 -15.52
CA ASN A 39 -9.92 -7.54 -15.99
C ASN A 39 -11.37 -7.51 -16.50
N HIS A 40 -12.18 -6.59 -16.01
CA HIS A 40 -13.59 -6.50 -16.40
C HIS A 40 -13.89 -5.36 -17.39
N LYS A 41 -12.91 -4.51 -17.71
CA LYS A 41 -13.04 -3.42 -18.69
C LYS A 41 -13.36 -3.88 -20.12
N MET A 42 -13.08 -5.16 -20.42
CA MET A 42 -13.41 -5.78 -21.72
C MET A 42 -14.81 -6.44 -21.73
N ASN A 43 -15.59 -6.31 -20.66
CA ASN A 43 -16.93 -6.87 -20.59
C ASN A 43 -17.97 -5.81 -21.02
N GLU A 44 -18.39 -5.88 -22.28
CA GLU A 44 -19.34 -4.92 -22.90
C GLU A 44 -20.64 -4.73 -22.10
N PHE A 45 -21.10 -5.74 -21.37
CA PHE A 45 -22.35 -5.66 -20.63
C PHE A 45 -22.26 -4.83 -19.34
N PHE A 46 -21.05 -4.62 -18.82
CA PHE A 46 -20.83 -3.90 -17.55
C PHE A 46 -19.87 -2.71 -17.68
N ASP A 47 -19.43 -2.38 -18.89
CA ASP A 47 -18.36 -1.40 -19.14
C ASP A 47 -18.67 -0.02 -18.54
N ASP A 48 -19.86 0.52 -18.81
CA ASP A 48 -20.30 1.81 -18.26
C ASP A 48 -20.29 1.82 -16.72
N MET A 49 -20.75 0.73 -16.11
CA MET A 49 -20.82 0.62 -14.65
C MET A 49 -19.41 0.52 -14.05
N ILE A 50 -18.55 -0.28 -14.66
CA ILE A 50 -17.16 -0.49 -14.22
C ILE A 50 -16.38 0.80 -14.35
N SER A 51 -16.54 1.52 -15.47
CA SER A 51 -15.91 2.81 -15.70
C SER A 51 -16.36 3.86 -14.67
N ALA A 52 -17.65 3.94 -14.35
CA ALA A 52 -18.15 4.85 -13.31
C ALA A 52 -17.65 4.48 -11.89
N MET A 53 -17.46 3.20 -11.61
CA MET A 53 -16.86 2.73 -10.35
C MET A 53 -15.37 3.04 -10.28
N GLU A 54 -14.64 2.81 -11.37
CA GLU A 54 -13.22 3.10 -11.50
C GLU A 54 -12.95 4.60 -11.35
N GLU A 55 -13.73 5.46 -12.00
CA GLU A 55 -13.62 6.92 -11.89
C GLU A 55 -13.80 7.40 -10.44
N LYS A 56 -14.80 6.85 -9.73
CA LYS A 56 -15.00 7.16 -8.31
C LYS A 56 -13.84 6.66 -7.46
N PHE A 57 -13.39 5.43 -7.71
CA PHE A 57 -12.26 4.85 -7.00
C PHE A 57 -11.01 5.73 -7.16
N ASP A 58 -10.69 6.11 -8.38
CA ASP A 58 -9.56 6.98 -8.68
C ASP A 58 -9.69 8.31 -7.96
N LYS A 59 -10.85 8.96 -8.01
CA LYS A 59 -11.08 10.21 -7.29
C LYS A 59 -10.79 10.13 -5.78
N TYR A 60 -11.09 9.01 -5.12
CA TYR A 60 -10.85 8.85 -3.68
C TYR A 60 -9.43 8.40 -3.35
N TYR A 61 -8.77 7.66 -4.24
CA TYR A 61 -7.47 7.04 -3.99
C TYR A 61 -6.34 7.57 -4.89
N GLU A 62 -6.57 8.65 -5.64
CA GLU A 62 -5.59 9.35 -6.46
C GLU A 62 -4.38 9.81 -5.62
N ASN A 63 -4.65 10.24 -4.38
CA ASN A 63 -3.64 10.69 -3.43
C ASN A 63 -3.54 9.74 -2.24
N ILE A 64 -3.00 8.55 -2.48
CA ILE A 64 -2.71 7.59 -1.40
C ILE A 64 -1.73 8.23 -0.42
N LEU A 65 -2.09 8.24 0.86
CA LEU A 65 -1.24 8.79 1.91
C LEU A 65 0.09 8.02 2.00
N LEU A 66 1.21 8.75 2.12
CA LEU A 66 2.55 8.19 2.36
C LEU A 66 2.57 7.16 3.50
N LEU A 67 1.71 7.37 4.50
CA LEU A 67 1.55 6.48 5.64
C LEU A 67 1.24 5.04 5.22
N TYR A 68 0.40 4.82 4.20
CA TYR A 68 0.05 3.46 3.76
C TYR A 68 1.26 2.74 3.15
N PHE A 69 2.09 3.45 2.39
CA PHE A 69 3.35 2.92 1.85
C PHE A 69 4.32 2.57 2.97
N LEU A 70 4.48 3.45 3.96
CA LEU A 70 5.32 3.19 5.13
C LEU A 70 4.84 1.97 5.92
N THR A 71 3.53 1.85 6.19
CA THR A 71 2.99 0.71 6.93
C THR A 71 3.12 -0.60 6.15
N CYS A 72 3.07 -0.56 4.82
CA CYS A 72 3.30 -1.73 3.97
C CYS A 72 4.76 -2.22 4.07
N VAL A 73 5.73 -1.32 4.17
CA VAL A 73 7.17 -1.66 4.31
C VAL A 73 7.52 -2.14 5.72
N ILE A 74 6.85 -1.57 6.73
CA ILE A 74 7.04 -1.94 8.15
C ILE A 74 6.55 -3.38 8.43
N ASP A 75 5.59 -3.86 7.65
CA ASP A 75 5.03 -5.18 7.85
C ASP A 75 6.05 -6.28 7.46
N PRO A 76 6.47 -7.14 8.41
CA PRO A 76 7.43 -8.22 8.14
C PRO A 76 6.95 -9.24 7.12
N CYS A 77 5.64 -9.34 6.88
CA CYS A 77 5.05 -10.18 5.84
C CYS A 77 5.12 -9.56 4.45
N ASN A 78 5.36 -8.25 4.36
CA ASN A 78 5.39 -7.48 3.12
C ASN A 78 6.78 -6.86 2.89
N LYS A 79 7.62 -7.61 2.17
CA LYS A 79 8.94 -7.13 1.74
C LYS A 79 8.81 -6.02 0.69
N LEU A 80 9.81 -5.15 0.59
CA LEU A 80 9.81 -3.98 -0.29
C LEU A 80 9.61 -4.25 -1.77
N TYR A 81 9.99 -5.41 -2.29
CA TYR A 81 9.72 -5.74 -3.68
C TYR A 81 8.20 -5.73 -3.96
N LYS A 82 7.37 -6.08 -2.98
CA LYS A 82 5.91 -5.99 -3.12
C LYS A 82 5.44 -4.54 -3.24
N LEU A 83 6.14 -3.58 -2.62
CA LEU A 83 5.84 -2.16 -2.79
C LEU A 83 6.02 -1.72 -4.24
N ASN A 84 7.08 -2.20 -4.91
CA ASN A 84 7.30 -1.93 -6.33
C ASN A 84 6.17 -2.49 -7.19
N ASP A 85 5.73 -3.71 -6.88
CA ASP A 85 4.62 -4.37 -7.58
C ASP A 85 3.32 -3.59 -7.37
N PHE A 86 2.99 -3.19 -6.13
CA PHE A 86 1.78 -2.42 -5.83
C PHE A 86 1.78 -1.05 -6.51
N ILE A 87 2.90 -0.33 -6.51
CA ILE A 87 3.01 0.95 -7.22
C ILE A 87 2.85 0.75 -8.73
N GLU A 88 3.38 -0.34 -9.27
CA GLU A 88 3.25 -0.67 -10.69
C GLU A 88 1.82 -1.03 -11.08
N TYR A 89 1.12 -1.83 -10.27
CA TYR A 89 -0.30 -2.10 -10.46
C TYR A 89 -1.15 -0.83 -10.41
N PHE A 90 -0.80 0.11 -9.51
CA PHE A 90 -1.46 1.41 -9.45
C PHE A 90 -1.22 2.27 -10.69
N ASN A 91 0.03 2.35 -11.14
CA ASN A 91 0.42 3.23 -12.25
C ASN A 91 0.03 2.70 -13.62
N ASN A 92 0.15 1.40 -13.85
CA ASN A 92 -0.17 0.79 -15.15
C ASN A 92 -1.68 0.82 -15.46
N GLN A 93 -2.51 1.15 -14.46
CA GLN A 93 -3.97 1.12 -14.53
C GLN A 93 -4.61 2.48 -14.22
N SER A 94 -3.83 3.55 -14.16
CA SER A 94 -4.31 4.92 -13.94
C SER A 94 -4.32 5.68 -15.27
N THR A 95 -5.47 6.25 -15.65
CA THR A 95 -5.62 7.05 -16.87
C THR A 95 -5.30 8.53 -16.67
N THR A 96 -5.18 8.99 -15.42
CA THR A 96 -5.23 10.42 -15.08
C THR A 96 -4.07 10.92 -14.22
N ASN A 97 -3.38 10.05 -13.47
CA ASN A 97 -2.18 10.45 -12.75
C ASN A 97 -1.20 9.29 -12.57
N THR A 98 0.01 9.46 -13.10
CA THR A 98 1.14 8.56 -12.86
C THR A 98 1.78 9.00 -11.55
N ILE A 99 1.65 8.19 -10.49
CA ILE A 99 2.46 8.37 -9.29
C ILE A 99 3.91 8.27 -9.73
N ASN A 100 4.73 9.29 -9.46
CA ASN A 100 6.16 9.21 -9.73
C ASN A 100 6.77 8.13 -8.82
N LYS A 101 6.82 6.89 -9.34
CA LYS A 101 7.23 5.67 -8.63
C LYS A 101 8.56 5.89 -7.93
N GLN A 102 9.50 6.49 -8.64
CA GLN A 102 10.85 6.73 -8.13
C GLN A 102 10.85 7.73 -6.98
N LEU A 103 10.21 8.89 -7.14
CA LEU A 103 10.11 9.89 -6.08
C LEU A 103 9.39 9.36 -4.84
N LEU A 104 8.32 8.59 -5.02
CA LEU A 104 7.56 8.02 -3.91
C LEU A 104 8.37 6.96 -3.16
N ILE A 105 9.09 6.10 -3.88
CA ILE A 105 9.99 5.13 -3.26
C ILE A 105 11.05 5.87 -2.47
N GLU A 106 11.77 6.82 -3.06
CA GLU A 106 12.81 7.60 -2.39
C GLU A 106 12.28 8.32 -1.14
N THR A 107 11.09 8.91 -1.22
CA THR A 107 10.42 9.56 -0.09
C THR A 107 10.08 8.54 1.00
N THR A 108 9.53 7.38 0.64
CA THR A 108 9.21 6.30 1.59
C THR A 108 10.48 5.80 2.29
N LYS A 109 11.57 5.58 1.55
CA LYS A 109 12.87 5.17 2.10
C LYS A 109 13.39 6.20 3.10
N LYS A 110 13.38 7.48 2.70
CA LYS A 110 13.84 8.59 3.54
C LYS A 110 13.03 8.69 4.83
N SER A 111 11.70 8.70 4.73
CA SER A 111 10.82 8.78 5.90
C SER A 111 10.96 7.56 6.81
N PHE A 112 11.16 6.36 6.26
CA PHE A 112 11.41 5.17 7.06
C PHE A 112 12.74 5.26 7.83
N HIS A 113 13.79 5.74 7.18
CA HIS A 113 15.08 5.98 7.83
C HIS A 113 14.98 7.05 8.95
N GLU A 114 14.26 8.14 8.72
CA GLU A 114 14.00 9.17 9.72
C GLU A 114 13.25 8.60 10.94
N LEU A 115 12.20 7.80 10.72
CA LEU A 115 11.48 7.11 11.79
C LEU A 115 12.38 6.19 12.61
N TYR A 116 13.28 5.48 11.93
CA TYR A 116 14.25 4.61 12.59
C TYR A 116 15.22 5.38 13.48
N GLU A 117 15.78 6.48 13.01
CA GLU A 117 16.69 7.30 13.82
C GLU A 117 15.96 7.95 15.01
N ILE A 118 14.71 8.40 14.83
CA ILE A 118 13.85 8.88 15.93
C ILE A 118 13.63 7.77 16.97
N TYR A 119 13.29 6.56 16.52
CA TYR A 119 13.09 5.42 17.42
C TYR A 119 14.35 5.12 18.25
N LYS A 120 15.51 5.10 17.60
CA LYS A 120 16.82 4.86 18.23
C LYS A 120 17.18 5.93 19.26
N GLN A 121 16.84 7.20 19.00
CA GLN A 121 17.04 8.30 19.94
C GLN A 121 16.07 8.27 21.12
N THR A 122 14.81 7.90 20.87
CA THR A 122 13.72 7.90 21.86
C THR A 122 13.82 6.74 22.84
N PHE A 123 14.33 5.59 22.38
CA PHE A 123 14.52 4.39 23.20
C PHE A 123 16.01 4.03 23.33
N PRO A 124 16.80 4.81 24.10
CA PRO A 124 18.21 4.53 24.35
C PRO A 124 18.37 3.32 25.30
N CYS A 125 18.16 2.12 24.77
CA CYS A 125 18.81 0.85 25.13
C CYS A 125 18.81 0.40 26.60
N ASN A 126 17.92 -0.55 26.92
CA ASN A 126 18.24 -1.65 27.83
C ASN A 126 18.55 -2.93 27.03
N LYS A 127 19.70 -3.54 27.32
CA LYS A 127 20.50 -4.44 26.44
C LYS A 127 19.85 -5.75 25.96
N VAL A 128 18.64 -6.12 26.38
CA VAL A 128 18.11 -7.49 26.13
C VAL A 128 17.08 -7.54 24.97
N HIS A 129 16.38 -6.45 24.64
CA HIS A 129 15.43 -6.41 23.50
C HIS A 129 16.09 -6.03 22.16
N ARG A 130 17.41 -5.74 22.18
CA ARG A 130 18.15 -5.13 21.06
C ARG A 130 18.47 -6.07 19.90
N LEU A 131 18.37 -7.39 20.07
CA LEU A 131 18.89 -8.35 19.08
C LEU A 131 17.87 -8.88 18.08
N VAL A 132 16.57 -8.79 18.36
CA VAL A 132 15.54 -9.36 17.47
C VAL A 132 14.87 -8.28 16.62
N HIS A 133 14.38 -7.20 17.24
CA HIS A 133 13.65 -6.15 16.53
C HIS A 133 14.54 -5.22 15.70
N LEU A 134 15.73 -4.87 16.20
CA LEU A 134 16.69 -4.05 15.46
C LEU A 134 17.35 -4.81 14.32
N HIS A 135 17.55 -6.13 14.45
CA HIS A 135 18.03 -6.96 13.33
C HIS A 135 16.95 -7.06 12.25
N GLN A 136 15.68 -7.28 12.60
CA GLN A 136 14.58 -7.28 11.63
C GLN A 136 14.43 -5.93 10.90
N ILE A 137 14.50 -4.80 11.62
CA ILE A 137 14.40 -3.47 11.00
C ILE A 137 15.66 -3.12 10.20
N HIS A 138 16.84 -3.54 10.65
CA HIS A 138 18.09 -3.38 9.91
C HIS A 138 18.12 -4.26 8.65
N ASP A 139 17.66 -5.51 8.73
CA ASP A 139 17.54 -6.40 7.58
C ASP A 139 16.48 -5.90 6.60
N MET A 140 15.39 -5.30 7.10
CA MET A 140 14.45 -4.55 6.27
C MET A 140 15.16 -3.39 5.58
N LEU A 141 15.98 -2.59 6.29
CA LEU A 141 16.79 -1.49 5.73
C LEU A 141 17.78 -1.93 4.63
N TRP A 142 18.32 -3.15 4.70
CA TRP A 142 19.21 -3.73 3.67
C TRP A 142 18.48 -4.41 2.51
N LEU A 143 17.17 -4.65 2.64
CA LEU A 143 16.28 -5.14 1.58
C LEU A 143 15.54 -3.99 0.86
N ILE A 144 15.83 -2.74 1.22
CA ILE A 144 15.37 -1.49 0.59
C ILE A 144 16.37 -1.03 -0.46
#